data_AF-A0A067NLI9-F1
#
_entry.id   AF-A0A067NLI9-F1
#
_cell.length_a   1.000
_cell.length_b   1.000
_cell.length_c   1.000
_cell.angle_alpha   90.00
_cell.angle_beta   90.00
_cell.angle_gamma   90.00
#
_symmetry.space_group_name_H-M   'P 1'
#
loop_
_entity.id
_entity.type
_entity.pdbx_description
1 polymer ?
#
loop_
_entity_poly.entity_id
_entity_poly.type
_entity_poly.pdbx_seq_one_letter_code
_entity_poly.pdbx_strand_id
1 'polypeptide(L)'
;GFGGAFWRNTLILSFLGVACYKYAPEANDNAYLTRWMAFYSVPRDVWLNLNVKHTVLQQESSDQSILFADAQVSKVHRYRSPQLLDQASPFLLPVGMTVDMSDVVAKRD
;
A
#
# COMPACT_ATOMS: atom_id res chain seq x y z
N GLY A 1 -55.56 25.13 9.62
CA GLY A 1 -55.29 26.40 8.91
C GLY A 1 -53.87 26.87 9.18
N PHE A 2 -53.37 27.83 8.40
CA PHE A 2 -51.99 28.35 8.44
C PHE A 2 -51.55 28.98 9.77
N GLY A 3 -52.45 29.22 10.73
CA GLY A 3 -52.13 29.70 12.08
C GLY A 3 -51.89 28.61 13.15
N GLY A 4 -51.87 27.33 12.75
CA GLY A 4 -51.67 26.22 13.69
C GLY A 4 -50.24 26.11 14.23
N ALA A 5 -50.06 25.37 15.33
CA ALA A 5 -48.75 25.16 15.97
C ALA A 5 -47.68 24.60 15.00
N PHE A 6 -48.09 23.81 14.00
CA PHE A 6 -47.21 23.30 12.95
C PHE A 6 -46.55 24.42 12.12
N TRP A 7 -47.34 25.39 11.65
CA TRP A 7 -46.88 26.51 10.82
C TRP A 7 -46.07 27.54 11.61
N ARG A 8 -46.42 27.72 12.89
CA ARG A 8 -45.61 28.54 13.81
C ARG A 8 -44.23 27.92 14.04
N ASN A 9 -44.16 26.62 14.32
CA ASN A 9 -42.88 25.95 14.56
C ASN A 9 -42.00 25.93 13.31
N THR A 10 -42.58 25.74 12.11
CA THR A 10 -41.82 25.81 10.85
C THR A 10 -41.27 27.20 10.57
N LEU A 11 -42.00 28.28 10.86
CA LEU A 11 -41.47 29.64 10.76
C LEU A 11 -40.34 29.90 11.77
N ILE A 12 -40.50 29.46 13.03
CA ILE A 12 -39.44 29.61 14.02
C ILE A 12 -38.18 28.86 13.59
N LEU A 13 -38.32 27.64 13.08
CA LEU A 13 -37.21 26.82 12.62
C LEU A 13 -36.53 27.41 11.38
N SER A 14 -37.30 27.99 10.45
CA SER A 14 -36.73 28.68 9.29
C SER A 14 -35.95 29.93 9.68
N PHE A 15 -36.48 30.75 10.60
CA PHE A 15 -35.77 31.92 11.13
C PHE A 15 -34.51 31.52 11.90
N LEU A 16 -34.57 30.47 12.71
CA LEU A 16 -33.40 29.91 13.39
C LEU A 16 -32.34 29.44 12.39
N GLY A 17 -32.75 28.75 11.32
CA GLY A 17 -31.84 28.32 10.27
C GLY A 17 -31.11 29.48 9.58
N VAL A 18 -31.83 30.54 9.23
CA VAL A 18 -31.24 31.75 8.62
C VAL A 18 -30.33 32.49 9.60
N ALA A 19 -30.72 32.59 10.87
CA ALA A 19 -29.90 33.20 11.90
C ALA A 19 -28.60 32.41 12.12
N CYS A 20 -28.68 31.09 12.22
CA CYS A 20 -27.50 30.24 12.30
C CYS A 20 -26.60 30.39 11.07
N TYR A 21 -27.14 30.46 9.85
CA TYR A 21 -26.31 30.65 8.66
C TYR A 21 -25.57 31.99 8.64
N LYS A 22 -26.24 33.08 9.05
CA LYS A 22 -25.67 34.43 9.00
C LYS A 22 -24.72 34.73 10.16
N TYR A 23 -24.96 34.15 11.34
CA TYR A 23 -24.21 34.41 12.56
C TYR A 23 -23.35 33.22 13.01
N ALA A 24 -23.30 32.14 12.24
CA ALA A 24 -22.34 31.07 12.49
C ALA A 24 -20.92 31.67 12.45
N PRO A 25 -20.10 31.41 13.47
CA PRO A 25 -18.71 31.83 13.43
C PRO A 25 -18.03 31.16 12.22
N GLU A 26 -17.25 31.95 11.48
CA GLU A 26 -16.42 31.41 10.41
C GLU A 26 -15.51 30.30 10.96
N ALA A 27 -15.19 29.31 10.13
CA ALA A 27 -14.27 28.24 10.47
C ALA A 27 -12.85 28.82 10.61
N ASN A 28 -12.59 29.44 11.75
CA ASN A 28 -11.33 30.05 12.12
C ASN A 28 -10.77 29.26 13.31
N ASP A 29 -9.46 29.04 13.31
CA ASP A 29 -8.75 28.35 14.40
C ASP A 29 -8.92 29.04 15.75
N ASN A 30 -9.24 30.34 15.74
CA ASN A 30 -9.52 31.14 16.93
C ASN A 30 -10.96 31.06 17.45
N ALA A 31 -11.86 30.36 16.75
CA ALA A 31 -13.22 30.15 17.23
C ALA A 31 -13.18 29.34 18.53
N TYR A 32 -13.93 29.78 19.54
CA TYR A 32 -13.94 29.15 20.87
C TYR A 32 -14.19 27.64 20.81
N LEU A 33 -15.15 27.24 19.96
CA LEU A 33 -15.51 25.83 19.79
C LEU A 33 -14.37 25.02 19.16
N THR A 34 -13.72 25.54 18.11
CA THR A 34 -12.56 24.92 17.46
C THR A 34 -11.40 24.76 18.45
N ARG A 35 -11.10 25.80 19.23
CA ARG A 35 -10.06 25.75 20.27
C ARG A 35 -10.38 24.73 21.36
N TRP A 36 -11.64 24.66 21.80
CA TRP A 36 -12.09 23.69 22.80
C TRP A 36 -11.98 22.26 22.29
N MET A 37 -12.41 22.00 21.05
CA MET A 37 -12.21 20.69 20.40
C MET A 37 -10.72 20.35 20.25
N ALA A 38 -9.91 21.33 19.86
CA ALA A 38 -8.46 21.15 19.70
C ALA A 38 -7.77 20.76 21.02
N PHE A 39 -8.20 21.34 22.15
CA PHE A 39 -7.65 21.04 23.48
C PHE A 39 -7.80 19.56 23.88
N TYR A 40 -8.91 18.93 23.52
CA TYR A 40 -9.15 17.51 23.81
C TYR A 40 -8.74 16.57 22.67
N SER A 41 -8.36 17.12 21.52
CA SER A 41 -7.87 16.35 20.39
C SER A 41 -6.40 15.98 20.56
N VAL A 42 -6.00 14.86 19.96
CA VAL A 42 -4.59 14.48 19.89
C VAL A 42 -3.85 15.47 18.98
N PRO A 43 -2.69 16.01 19.41
CA PRO A 43 -1.95 16.96 18.60
C PRO A 43 -1.48 16.32 17.28
N ARG A 44 -1.43 17.15 16.23
CA ARG A 44 -1.06 16.74 14.86
C ARG A 44 0.28 16.00 14.80
N ASP A 45 1.24 16.43 15.59
CA ASP A 45 2.60 15.88 15.58
C ASP A 45 2.64 14.41 15.99
N VAL A 46 1.74 13.97 16.86
CA VAL A 46 1.64 12.55 17.26
C VAL A 46 1.24 11.69 16.06
N TRP A 47 0.24 12.14 15.29
CA TRP A 47 -0.17 11.44 14.08
C TRP A 47 0.89 11.45 13.00
N LEU A 48 1.59 12.58 12.83
CA LEU A 48 2.71 12.68 11.90
C LEU A 48 3.79 11.66 12.26
N ASN A 49 4.23 11.63 13.52
CA ASN A 49 5.26 10.72 13.99
C ASN A 49 4.85 9.25 13.85
N LEU A 50 3.58 8.92 14.13
CA LEU A 50 3.04 7.57 13.91
C LEU A 50 3.06 7.19 12.44
N ASN A 51 2.61 8.08 11.55
CA ASN A 51 2.61 7.84 10.12
C ASN A 51 4.04 7.64 9.59
N VAL A 52 4.99 8.48 10.00
CA VAL A 52 6.41 8.33 9.64
C VAL A 52 6.94 6.97 10.10
N LYS A 53 6.68 6.59 11.35
CA LYS A 53 7.08 5.27 11.84
C LYS A 53 6.50 4.12 11.00
N HIS A 54 5.21 4.18 10.69
CA HIS A 54 4.56 3.16 9.87
C HIS A 54 5.09 3.13 8.43
N THR A 55 5.41 4.28 7.83
CA THR A 55 6.01 4.31 6.49
C THR A 55 7.37 3.61 6.45
N VAL A 56 8.21 3.81 7.48
CA VAL A 56 9.52 3.13 7.58
C VAL A 56 9.33 1.62 7.76
N LEU A 57 8.47 1.19 8.68
CA LEU A 57 8.20 -0.23 8.89
C LEU A 57 7.63 -0.92 7.64
N GLN A 58 6.77 -0.21 6.90
CA GLN A 58 6.21 -0.74 5.66
C GLN A 58 7.27 -0.88 4.57
N GLN A 59 8.21 0.06 4.49
CA GLN A 59 9.35 -0.04 3.59
C GLN A 59 10.21 -1.26 3.92
N GLU A 60 10.60 -1.44 5.19
CA GLU A 60 11.39 -2.60 5.63
C GLU A 60 10.69 -3.93 5.33
N SER A 61 9.37 -4.01 5.60
CA SER A 61 8.58 -5.20 5.30
C SER A 61 8.50 -5.48 3.80
N SER A 62 8.40 -4.42 2.98
CA SER A 62 8.37 -4.55 1.52
C SER A 62 9.71 -5.06 0.99
N ASP A 63 10.82 -4.49 1.46
CA ASP A 63 12.17 -4.90 1.06
C ASP A 63 12.44 -6.37 1.42
N GLN A 64 12.02 -6.79 2.62
CA GLN A 64 12.11 -8.19 3.03
C GLN A 64 11.26 -9.10 2.15
N SER A 65 10.03 -8.69 1.81
CA SER A 65 9.18 -9.46 0.91
C SER A 65 9.78 -9.60 -0.48
N ILE A 66 10.40 -8.55 -1.02
CA ILE A 66 11.08 -8.57 -2.31
C ILE A 66 12.26 -9.54 -2.26
N LEU A 67 13.08 -9.48 -1.21
CA LEU A 67 14.23 -10.36 -1.03
C LEU A 67 13.83 -11.84 -1.05
N PHE A 68 12.74 -12.21 -0.37
CA PHE A 68 12.25 -13.60 -0.38
C PHE A 68 11.54 -13.97 -1.67
N ALA A 69 10.86 -13.04 -2.33
CA ALA A 69 10.19 -13.30 -3.59
C ALA A 69 11.17 -13.48 -4.76
N ASP A 70 12.29 -12.75 -4.74
CA ASP A 70 13.35 -12.85 -5.76
C ASP A 70 14.22 -14.09 -5.58
N ALA A 71 14.23 -14.69 -4.37
CA ALA A 71 14.93 -15.93 -4.09
C ALA A 71 14.31 -17.09 -4.88
N GLN A 72 14.86 -17.38 -6.07
CA GLN A 72 14.51 -18.55 -6.85
C GLN A 72 15.41 -19.75 -6.48
N VAL A 73 14.82 -20.94 -6.40
CA VAL A 73 15.59 -22.19 -6.33
C VAL A 73 16.38 -22.32 -7.63
N SER A 74 17.62 -22.82 -7.56
CA SER A 74 18.41 -23.10 -8.76
C SER A 74 17.62 -24.00 -9.71
N LYS A 75 17.62 -23.66 -11.00
CA LYS A 75 16.90 -24.44 -12.02
C LYS A 75 17.61 -25.78 -12.19
N VAL A 76 17.06 -26.83 -11.61
CA VAL A 76 17.59 -28.19 -11.72
C VAL A 76 16.72 -29.01 -12.66
N HIS A 77 17.32 -29.51 -13.74
CA HIS A 77 16.70 -30.51 -14.62
C HIS A 77 17.10 -31.92 -14.18
N ARG A 78 16.11 -32.77 -13.91
CA ARG A 78 16.34 -34.16 -13.51
C ARG A 78 16.46 -35.04 -14.74
N TYR A 79 17.68 -35.43 -15.06
CA TYR A 79 17.97 -36.41 -16.12
C TYR A 79 18.09 -37.81 -15.54
N ARG A 80 17.60 -38.82 -16.27
CA ARG A 80 17.80 -40.23 -15.93
C ARG A 80 19.28 -40.63 -16.04
N SER A 81 20.00 -40.01 -16.97
CA SER A 81 21.41 -40.29 -17.26
C SER A 81 22.16 -38.97 -17.44
N PRO A 82 22.78 -38.42 -16.37
CA PRO A 82 23.50 -37.15 -16.44
C PRO A 82 24.77 -37.22 -17.30
N GLN A 83 25.30 -38.41 -17.58
CA GLN A 83 26.48 -38.64 -18.42
C GLN A 83 26.26 -38.23 -19.89
N LEU A 84 25.00 -38.06 -20.31
CA LEU A 84 24.67 -37.62 -21.67
C LEU A 84 25.15 -36.18 -21.95
N LEU A 85 25.39 -35.37 -20.92
CA LEU A 85 25.92 -34.01 -21.08
C LEU A 85 27.35 -34.01 -21.65
N ASP A 86 28.15 -35.04 -21.31
CA ASP A 86 29.52 -35.19 -21.80
C ASP A 86 29.60 -35.99 -23.12
N GLN A 87 28.52 -36.70 -23.48
CA GLN A 87 28.44 -37.51 -24.71
C GLN A 87 27.90 -36.69 -25.89
N ALA A 88 28.64 -35.69 -26.33
CA ALA A 88 28.39 -35.01 -27.59
C ALA A 88 29.33 -35.53 -28.69
N SER A 89 28.78 -35.90 -29.85
CA SER A 89 29.59 -36.26 -31.02
C SER A 89 30.07 -34.99 -31.74
N PRO A 90 31.37 -34.74 -31.89
CA PRO A 90 31.88 -33.55 -32.58
C PRO A 90 31.56 -33.51 -34.09
N PHE A 91 31.22 -34.67 -34.68
CA PHE A 91 31.15 -34.84 -36.14
C PHE A 91 29.73 -35.10 -36.67
N LEU A 92 28.74 -35.28 -35.79
CA LEU A 92 27.37 -35.63 -36.17
C LEU A 92 26.38 -34.49 -35.89
N LEU A 93 26.88 -33.26 -35.70
CA LEU A 93 26.06 -32.09 -35.40
C LEU A 93 26.04 -31.12 -36.59
N PRO A 94 24.86 -30.66 -37.04
CA PRO A 94 24.77 -29.59 -38.03
C PRO A 94 25.40 -28.29 -37.50
N VAL A 95 25.93 -27.47 -38.40
CA VAL A 95 26.50 -26.16 -38.04
C VAL A 95 25.44 -25.30 -37.36
N GLY A 96 25.77 -24.76 -36.17
CA GLY A 96 24.87 -23.90 -35.40
C GLY A 96 23.90 -24.62 -34.45
N MET A 97 23.94 -25.95 -34.37
CA MET A 97 23.09 -26.74 -33.44
C MET A 97 23.73 -26.99 -32.07
N THR A 98 24.98 -26.55 -31.86
CA THR A 98 25.68 -26.68 -30.58
C THR A 98 25.25 -25.57 -29.64
N VAL A 99 24.72 -25.94 -28.48
CA VAL A 99 24.45 -25.01 -27.37
C VAL A 99 25.66 -25.01 -26.44
N ASP A 100 26.04 -23.85 -25.92
CA ASP A 100 27.07 -23.76 -24.91
C ASP A 100 26.56 -24.38 -23.59
N MET A 101 27.27 -25.39 -23.11
CA MET A 101 26.94 -26.15 -21.91
C MET A 101 27.99 -25.95 -20.80
N SER A 102 28.88 -24.96 -20.91
CA SER A 102 29.99 -24.74 -19.96
C SER A 102 29.51 -24.59 -18.51
N ASP A 103 28.33 -23.99 -18.31
CA ASP A 103 27.78 -23.66 -16.99
C ASP A 103 26.88 -24.78 -16.44
N VAL A 104 26.69 -25.87 -17.18
CA VAL A 104 25.84 -26.98 -16.79
C VAL A 104 26.68 -28.08 -16.15
N VAL A 105 26.49 -28.30 -14.85
CA VAL A 105 27.20 -29.33 -14.09
C VAL A 105 26.21 -30.34 -13.51
N ALA A 106 26.54 -31.63 -13.65
CA ALA A 106 25.79 -32.69 -13.00
C ALA A 106 25.92 -32.56 -11.47
N LYS A 107 24.77 -32.49 -10.78
CA LYS A 107 24.72 -32.48 -9.32
C LYS A 107 25.34 -33.78 -8.79
N ARG A 108 26.43 -33.67 -8.04
CA ARG A 108 27.04 -34.78 -7.26
C ARG A 108 26.43 -34.78 -5.85
N ASP A 109 26.30 -35.97 -5.27
CA ASP A 109 25.83 -36.14 -3.87
C ASP A 109 26.79 -35.46 -2.88
#